data_AF-A0A0X3YAX9-F1
#
_entry.id   AF-A0A0X3YAX9-F1
#
_cell.length_a   1.000
_cell.length_b   1.000
_cell.length_c   1.000
_cell.angle_alpha   90.00
_cell.angle_beta   90.00
_cell.angle_gamma   90.00
#
_symmetry.space_group_name_H-M   'P 1'
#
loop_
_entity.id
_entity.type
_entity.pdbx_description
1 polymer ?
#
loop_
_entity_poly.entity_id
_entity_poly.type
_entity_poly.pdbx_seq_one_letter_code
_entity_poly.pdbx_strand_id
1 'polypeptide(L)'
;MQLSGAVDKVSNSALTPLNAADRAAVIKAVRADDAGRTVPVSRQSRQIQVLSKWAMAADVSKQLSQTDQTERNIRQAYQALENLRRQLNTPGHSKLSVQQQQQAQQQLAQLEQKLLHKSSGLNADLTPVSAQPAPLKASLSHNIDLLSERRQNEQVSILLGRSGNAVSISLPAGQSAEQNLHTVQQAFARQQISVGSDNQQQLYFSAEARDARKLQEPWLISGQGVRVAAGNPVSVKLQAVDSTLAQLGKAASTADNVQAYSQQIQQAQQQLKDALVKVQAQRTALQAQLVAISQSQSDNTELNALSQQLRIEMQSGSKSAVSVVMSQANITRSLVEFGLG
;
A
#
# COMPACT_ATOMS: atom_id res chain seq x y z
N MET A 1 11.77 46.10 -15.55
CA MET A 1 12.13 45.49 -16.85
C MET A 1 12.39 44.01 -16.58
N GLN A 2 11.43 43.13 -16.86
CA GLN A 2 11.31 42.33 -18.11
C GLN A 2 12.54 41.42 -18.34
N LEU A 3 12.49 40.14 -18.70
CA LEU A 3 11.44 39.14 -18.97
C LEU A 3 12.19 37.79 -19.12
N SER A 4 11.48 36.70 -18.80
CA SER A 4 11.45 35.39 -19.50
C SER A 4 12.71 34.54 -19.75
N GLY A 5 12.63 33.29 -19.26
CA GLY A 5 12.49 32.15 -20.17
C GLY A 5 13.67 31.21 -20.33
N ALA A 6 13.65 30.08 -19.61
CA ALA A 6 14.06 28.76 -20.11
C ALA A 6 13.70 27.67 -19.10
N VAL A 7 12.44 27.22 -19.18
CA VAL A 7 12.08 25.82 -18.90
C VAL A 7 12.61 24.98 -20.08
N ASP A 8 12.80 23.68 -19.83
CA ASP A 8 13.17 22.61 -20.76
C ASP A 8 14.65 22.29 -20.97
N LYS A 9 15.11 21.26 -20.24
CA LYS A 9 15.68 20.01 -20.78
C LYS A 9 16.39 19.23 -19.67
N VAL A 10 15.63 18.57 -18.79
CA VAL A 10 16.13 17.34 -18.16
C VAL A 10 15.71 16.19 -19.07
N SER A 11 16.44 16.08 -20.19
CA SER A 11 16.32 14.95 -21.09
C SER A 11 16.95 13.73 -20.42
N ASN A 12 16.08 12.76 -20.19
CA ASN A 12 16.35 11.34 -20.03
C ASN A 12 17.44 10.88 -21.04
N SER A 13 18.69 10.68 -20.60
CA SER A 13 19.82 10.05 -21.33
C SER A 13 20.98 9.93 -20.33
N ALA A 14 21.63 8.79 -20.07
CA ALA A 14 21.66 7.52 -20.77
C ALA A 14 21.93 6.37 -19.78
N LEU A 15 20.91 5.54 -19.55
CA LEU A 15 21.11 4.10 -19.62
C LEU A 15 21.67 3.85 -21.02
N THR A 16 22.96 3.58 -21.17
CA THR A 16 23.47 3.06 -22.45
C THR A 16 22.84 1.68 -22.63
N PRO A 17 21.93 1.50 -23.61
CA PRO A 17 21.42 0.18 -23.89
C PRO A 17 22.60 -0.63 -24.46
N LEU A 18 22.77 -1.87 -23.97
CA LEU A 18 23.80 -2.80 -24.44
C LEU A 18 23.94 -2.72 -25.97
N ASN A 19 25.16 -2.55 -26.46
CA ASN A 19 25.49 -2.50 -27.87
C ASN A 19 24.87 -3.74 -28.57
N ALA A 20 24.44 -3.60 -29.82
CA ALA A 20 23.96 -4.72 -30.63
C ALA A 20 24.95 -5.91 -30.65
N ALA A 21 26.26 -5.64 -30.56
CA ALA A 21 27.30 -6.65 -30.41
C ALA A 21 27.21 -7.41 -29.06
N ASP A 22 26.97 -6.69 -27.96
CA ASP A 22 26.85 -7.29 -26.62
C ASP A 22 25.53 -8.04 -26.46
N ARG A 23 24.44 -7.54 -27.05
CA ARG A 23 23.16 -8.29 -27.10
C ARG A 23 23.26 -9.52 -27.97
N ALA A 24 23.97 -9.46 -29.11
CA ALA A 24 24.24 -10.64 -29.93
C ALA A 24 25.11 -11.66 -29.18
N ALA A 25 26.09 -11.20 -28.39
CA ALA A 25 26.93 -12.06 -27.57
C ALA A 25 26.12 -12.74 -26.43
N VAL A 26 25.23 -12.01 -25.77
CA VAL A 26 24.34 -12.55 -24.72
C VAL A 26 23.33 -13.54 -25.31
N ILE A 27 22.71 -13.22 -26.45
CA ILE A 27 21.75 -14.13 -27.11
C ILE A 27 22.46 -15.39 -27.65
N LYS A 28 23.70 -15.25 -28.13
CA LYS A 28 24.51 -16.38 -28.60
C LYS A 28 25.02 -17.25 -27.44
N ALA A 29 25.31 -16.64 -26.27
CA ALA A 29 25.68 -17.37 -25.06
C ALA A 29 24.48 -18.14 -24.47
N VAL A 30 23.29 -17.53 -24.44
CA VAL A 30 22.06 -18.20 -23.96
C VAL A 30 21.64 -19.35 -24.89
N ARG A 31 21.80 -19.20 -26.21
CA ARG A 31 21.55 -20.30 -27.18
C ARG A 31 22.63 -21.39 -27.20
N ALA A 32 23.84 -21.10 -26.70
CA ALA A 32 24.91 -22.10 -26.58
C ALA A 32 24.79 -22.94 -25.30
N ASP A 33 24.13 -22.39 -24.27
CA ASP A 33 23.82 -23.10 -23.01
C ASP A 33 22.79 -24.22 -23.25
N ASP A 34 21.81 -24.00 -24.13
CA ASP A 34 20.86 -25.04 -24.60
C ASP A 34 21.53 -26.15 -25.44
N ALA A 35 22.78 -25.95 -25.89
CA ALA A 35 23.53 -26.90 -26.71
C ALA A 35 24.66 -27.61 -25.94
N GLY A 36 24.70 -27.51 -24.60
CA GLY A 36 25.66 -28.24 -23.77
C GLY A 36 27.12 -27.86 -23.99
N ARG A 37 27.42 -26.65 -24.50
CA ARG A 37 28.78 -26.14 -24.64
C ARG A 37 29.03 -25.00 -23.66
N THR A 38 29.85 -25.28 -22.65
CA THR A 38 30.32 -24.32 -21.64
C THR A 38 31.16 -23.22 -22.28
N VAL A 39 30.55 -22.06 -22.55
CA VAL A 39 31.28 -20.85 -22.94
C VAL A 39 31.93 -20.24 -21.69
N PRO A 40 33.24 -19.91 -21.71
CA PRO A 40 33.90 -19.32 -20.55
C PRO A 40 33.33 -17.92 -20.29
N VAL A 41 32.43 -17.83 -19.31
CA VAL A 41 31.89 -16.57 -18.80
C VAL A 41 33.07 -15.70 -18.34
N SER A 42 33.25 -14.54 -19.00
CA SER A 42 34.32 -13.59 -18.68
C SER A 42 34.31 -13.23 -17.19
N ARG A 43 35.48 -12.93 -16.59
CA ARG A 43 35.59 -12.61 -15.15
C ARG A 43 34.65 -11.47 -14.72
N GLN A 44 34.44 -10.47 -15.58
CA GLN A 44 33.51 -9.37 -15.34
C GLN A 44 32.05 -9.84 -15.27
N SER A 45 31.61 -10.72 -16.18
CA SER A 45 30.24 -11.28 -16.11
C SER A 45 29.99 -12.13 -14.86
N ARG A 46 31.01 -12.85 -14.34
CA ARG A 46 30.90 -13.59 -13.08
C ARG A 46 30.80 -12.65 -11.86
N GLN A 47 31.62 -11.60 -11.83
CA GLN A 47 31.54 -10.57 -10.78
C GLN A 47 30.17 -9.87 -10.75
N ILE A 48 29.63 -9.51 -11.92
CA ILE A 48 28.29 -8.91 -12.03
C ILE A 48 27.20 -9.87 -11.55
N GLN A 49 27.30 -11.17 -11.86
CA GLN A 49 26.36 -12.17 -11.38
C GLN A 49 26.41 -12.32 -9.85
N VAL A 50 27.59 -12.39 -9.24
CA VAL A 50 27.75 -12.42 -7.78
C VAL A 50 27.15 -11.18 -7.12
N LEU A 51 27.48 -9.99 -7.62
CA LEU A 51 26.95 -8.72 -7.08
C LEU A 51 25.43 -8.62 -7.21
N SER A 52 24.87 -9.05 -8.34
CA SER A 52 23.41 -9.09 -8.54
C SER A 52 22.69 -10.04 -7.57
N LYS A 53 23.29 -11.20 -7.28
CA LYS A 53 22.78 -12.16 -6.29
C LYS A 53 22.84 -11.62 -4.86
N TRP A 54 23.90 -10.88 -4.50
CA TRP A 54 23.99 -10.19 -3.21
C TRP A 54 22.98 -9.05 -3.07
N ALA A 55 22.78 -8.27 -4.13
CA ALA A 55 21.74 -7.23 -4.15
C ALA A 55 20.35 -7.85 -3.94
N MET A 56 20.03 -8.95 -4.65
CA MET A 56 18.78 -9.69 -4.43
C MET A 56 18.66 -10.26 -3.01
N ALA A 57 19.72 -10.84 -2.46
CA ALA A 57 19.72 -11.34 -1.08
C ALA A 57 19.50 -10.21 -0.06
N ALA A 58 20.12 -9.04 -0.28
CA ALA A 58 19.95 -7.86 0.56
C ALA A 58 18.52 -7.30 0.47
N ASP A 59 17.92 -7.26 -0.72
CA ASP A 59 16.53 -6.84 -0.92
C ASP A 59 15.55 -7.79 -0.23
N VAL A 60 15.75 -9.11 -0.37
CA VAL A 60 14.92 -10.12 0.33
C VAL A 60 15.10 -10.03 1.85
N SER A 61 16.32 -9.81 2.35
CA SER A 61 16.59 -9.62 3.78
C SER A 61 15.92 -8.35 4.32
N LYS A 62 15.95 -7.25 3.57
CA LYS A 62 15.25 -6.01 3.91
C LYS A 62 13.74 -6.22 3.95
N GLN A 63 13.17 -6.90 2.95
CA GLN A 63 11.75 -7.24 2.94
C GLN A 63 11.38 -8.12 4.13
N LEU A 64 12.20 -9.13 4.46
CA LEU A 64 11.98 -10.00 5.62
C LEU A 64 11.98 -9.21 6.94
N SER A 65 12.94 -8.29 7.12
CA SER A 65 12.99 -7.43 8.31
C SER A 65 11.74 -6.54 8.43
N GLN A 66 11.26 -5.98 7.32
CA GLN A 66 10.01 -5.22 7.28
C GLN A 66 8.79 -6.10 7.60
N THR A 67 8.74 -7.32 7.08
CA THR A 67 7.70 -8.32 7.39
C THR A 67 7.71 -8.70 8.87
N ASP A 68 8.88 -8.93 9.48
CA ASP A 68 9.03 -9.23 10.91
C ASP A 68 8.59 -8.03 11.77
N GLN A 69 8.92 -6.80 11.37
CA GLN A 69 8.44 -5.59 12.05
C GLN A 69 6.91 -5.46 11.94
N THR A 70 6.35 -5.74 10.76
CA THR A 70 4.90 -5.75 10.52
C THR A 70 4.21 -6.76 11.41
N GLU A 71 4.75 -7.97 11.53
CA GLU A 71 4.24 -9.02 12.43
C GLU A 71 4.21 -8.54 13.89
N ARG A 72 5.30 -7.94 14.38
CA ARG A 72 5.36 -7.39 15.75
C ARG A 72 4.30 -6.31 15.97
N ASN A 73 4.14 -5.41 15.00
CA ASN A 73 3.14 -4.34 15.06
C ASN A 73 1.71 -4.90 15.09
N ILE A 74 1.39 -5.90 14.25
CA ILE A 74 0.09 -6.58 14.24
C ILE A 74 -0.20 -7.22 15.61
N ARG A 75 0.79 -7.92 16.19
CA ARG A 75 0.63 -8.56 17.51
C ARG A 75 0.40 -7.54 18.62
N GLN A 76 1.12 -6.41 18.61
CA GLN A 76 0.92 -5.31 19.56
C GLN A 76 -0.46 -4.67 19.39
N ALA A 77 -0.90 -4.45 18.15
CA ALA A 77 -2.24 -3.94 17.85
C ALA A 77 -3.35 -4.87 18.36
N TYR A 78 -3.20 -6.17 18.12
CA TYR A 78 -4.12 -7.17 18.60
C TYR A 78 -4.22 -7.18 20.14
N GLN A 79 -3.07 -7.13 20.84
CA GLN A 79 -3.03 -7.07 22.30
C GLN A 79 -3.65 -5.78 22.85
N ALA A 80 -3.41 -4.64 22.20
CA ALA A 80 -4.02 -3.36 22.58
C ALA A 80 -5.55 -3.40 22.44
N LEU A 81 -6.06 -3.91 21.32
CA LEU A 81 -7.51 -4.10 21.13
C LEU A 81 -8.11 -5.12 22.10
N GLU A 82 -7.37 -6.18 22.44
CA GLU A 82 -7.81 -7.16 23.44
C GLU A 82 -7.88 -6.55 24.85
N ASN A 83 -6.90 -5.73 25.23
CA ASN A 83 -6.92 -5.01 26.49
C ASN A 83 -8.08 -4.02 26.55
N LEU A 84 -8.33 -3.29 25.46
CA LEU A 84 -9.49 -2.41 25.34
C LEU A 84 -10.80 -3.19 25.49
N ARG A 85 -10.96 -4.31 24.78
CA ARG A 85 -12.13 -5.18 24.88
C ARG A 85 -12.36 -5.69 26.31
N ARG A 86 -11.30 -6.08 27.02
CA ARG A 86 -11.38 -6.54 28.42
C ARG A 86 -11.81 -5.43 29.37
N GLN A 87 -11.32 -4.21 29.17
CA GLN A 87 -11.74 -3.04 29.96
C GLN A 87 -13.23 -2.73 29.76
N LEU A 88 -13.73 -2.94 28.54
CA LEU A 88 -15.14 -2.71 28.18
C LEU A 88 -16.09 -3.81 28.69
N ASN A 89 -15.63 -5.06 28.77
CA ASN A 89 -16.43 -6.20 29.24
C ASN A 89 -16.50 -6.30 30.78
N THR A 90 -16.25 -5.21 31.51
CA THR A 90 -16.41 -5.18 32.96
C THR A 90 -17.90 -5.29 33.30
N PRO A 91 -18.34 -6.31 34.06
CA PRO A 91 -19.76 -6.57 34.28
C PRO A 91 -20.43 -5.40 35.02
N GLY A 92 -21.51 -4.86 34.44
CA GLY A 92 -22.34 -3.83 35.08
C GLY A 92 -22.61 -2.55 34.27
N HIS A 93 -21.98 -2.36 33.10
CA HIS A 93 -22.17 -1.16 32.29
C HIS A 93 -22.77 -1.47 30.91
N SER A 94 -23.98 -0.96 30.64
CA SER A 94 -24.62 -1.02 29.32
C SER A 94 -24.12 0.07 28.37
N LYS A 95 -23.60 1.16 28.92
CA LYS A 95 -23.02 2.32 28.22
C LYS A 95 -21.60 2.59 28.70
N LEU A 96 -20.72 3.04 27.81
CA LEU A 96 -19.41 3.55 28.23
C LEU A 96 -19.57 4.87 29.00
N SER A 97 -18.78 5.05 30.06
CA SER A 97 -18.66 6.38 30.68
C SER A 97 -17.88 7.33 29.77
N VAL A 98 -18.14 8.63 29.87
CA VAL A 98 -17.44 9.66 29.07
C VAL A 98 -15.92 9.55 29.20
N GLN A 99 -15.43 9.21 30.40
CA GLN A 99 -14.00 8.98 30.65
C GLN A 99 -13.47 7.75 29.91
N GLN A 100 -14.22 6.64 29.90
CA GLN A 100 -13.85 5.43 29.15
C GLN A 100 -13.88 5.67 27.64
N GLN A 101 -14.84 6.45 27.13
CA GLN A 101 -14.93 6.83 25.72
C GLN A 101 -13.70 7.62 25.27
N GLN A 102 -13.32 8.64 26.06
CA GLN A 102 -12.13 9.45 25.76
C GLN A 102 -10.84 8.63 25.82
N GLN A 103 -10.71 7.75 26.82
CA GLN A 103 -9.55 6.87 26.94
C GLN A 103 -9.46 5.88 25.76
N ALA A 104 -10.58 5.29 25.35
CA ALA A 104 -10.64 4.40 24.18
C ALA A 104 -10.24 5.14 22.90
N GLN A 105 -10.74 6.36 22.69
CA GLN A 105 -10.38 7.19 21.54
C GLN A 105 -8.90 7.53 21.50
N GLN A 106 -8.33 7.95 22.63
CA GLN A 106 -6.90 8.28 22.71
C GLN A 106 -6.01 7.06 22.44
N GLN A 107 -6.36 5.90 22.99
CA GLN A 107 -5.61 4.66 22.75
C GLN A 107 -5.69 4.23 21.28
N LEU A 108 -6.87 4.32 20.66
CA LEU A 108 -7.06 3.98 19.26
C LEU A 108 -6.36 4.96 18.32
N ALA A 109 -6.39 6.26 18.61
CA ALA A 109 -5.68 7.28 17.83
C ALA A 109 -4.15 7.10 17.92
N GLN A 110 -3.61 6.79 19.11
CA GLN A 110 -2.18 6.48 19.25
C GLN A 110 -1.80 5.20 18.52
N LEU A 111 -2.65 4.17 18.54
CA LEU A 111 -2.45 2.94 17.79
C LEU A 111 -2.45 3.22 16.28
N GLU A 112 -3.42 3.99 15.82
CA GLU A 112 -3.56 4.40 14.43
C GLU A 112 -2.32 5.15 13.95
N GLN A 113 -1.83 6.14 14.70
CA GLN A 113 -0.61 6.87 14.32
C GLN A 113 0.58 5.91 14.16
N LYS A 114 0.77 4.99 15.11
CA LYS A 114 1.85 3.98 15.05
C LYS A 114 1.70 3.04 13.85
N LEU A 115 0.48 2.66 13.50
CA LEU A 115 0.20 1.71 12.42
C LEU A 115 0.07 2.36 11.04
N LEU A 116 -0.17 3.67 10.95
CA LEU A 116 -0.20 4.39 9.68
C LEU A 116 1.17 4.97 9.28
N HIS A 117 2.16 4.93 10.18
CA HIS A 117 3.53 5.25 9.81
C HIS A 117 4.00 4.32 8.69
N LYS A 118 4.68 4.88 7.67
CA LYS A 118 5.15 4.14 6.48
C LYS A 118 6.02 2.91 6.78
N SER A 119 6.60 2.84 7.98
CA SER A 119 7.42 1.72 8.47
C SER A 119 6.62 0.59 9.13
N SER A 120 5.30 0.75 9.32
CA SER A 120 4.48 -0.23 10.04
C SER A 120 4.18 -1.49 9.21
N GLY A 121 4.21 -1.35 7.88
CA GLY A 121 3.82 -2.37 6.91
C GLY A 121 2.31 -2.62 6.81
N LEU A 122 1.46 -1.84 7.46
CA LEU A 122 0.00 -1.92 7.37
C LEU A 122 -0.61 -0.69 6.70
N ASN A 123 -1.75 -0.89 6.04
CA ASN A 123 -2.59 0.21 5.53
C ASN A 123 -3.72 0.58 6.52
N ALA A 124 -4.52 1.59 6.15
CA ALA A 124 -5.64 2.08 6.95
C ALA A 124 -6.73 1.03 7.24
N ASP A 125 -6.80 -0.04 6.45
CA ASP A 125 -7.72 -1.16 6.65
C ASP A 125 -7.13 -2.30 7.51
N LEU A 126 -5.99 -2.06 8.18
CA LEU A 126 -5.26 -3.07 8.97
C LEU A 126 -4.78 -4.27 8.14
N THR A 127 -4.60 -4.09 6.83
CA THR A 127 -4.07 -5.12 5.94
C THR A 127 -2.62 -4.84 5.57
N PRO A 128 -1.81 -5.87 5.28
CA PRO A 128 -0.42 -5.69 4.89
C PRO A 128 -0.31 -4.86 3.61
N VAL A 129 0.60 -3.89 3.59
CA VAL A 129 0.89 -3.11 2.38
C VAL A 129 1.48 -4.05 1.35
N SER A 130 0.73 -4.31 0.28
CA SER A 130 1.21 -5.10 -0.84
C SER A 130 2.15 -4.28 -1.73
N ALA A 131 2.95 -4.97 -2.55
CA ALA A 131 3.82 -4.33 -3.54
C ALA A 131 3.04 -3.59 -4.65
N GLN A 132 1.73 -3.88 -4.79
CA GLN A 132 0.86 -3.15 -5.69
C GLN A 132 0.33 -1.89 -5.01
N PRO A 133 0.25 -0.75 -5.73
CA PRO A 133 -0.34 0.46 -5.17
C PRO A 133 -1.78 0.17 -4.73
N ALA A 134 -2.08 0.41 -3.46
CA ALA A 134 -3.44 0.23 -2.95
C ALA A 134 -4.41 1.12 -3.74
N PRO A 135 -5.62 0.63 -4.04
CA PRO A 135 -6.64 1.46 -4.66
C PRO A 135 -6.96 2.64 -3.72
N LEU A 136 -7.07 3.84 -4.29
CA LEU A 136 -7.45 5.01 -3.53
C LEU A 136 -8.90 4.84 -3.09
N LYS A 137 -9.18 4.97 -1.80
CA LYS A 137 -10.53 4.94 -1.23
C LYS A 137 -10.93 6.34 -0.80
N ALA A 138 -12.13 6.77 -1.16
CA ALA A 138 -12.69 8.05 -0.74
C ALA A 138 -14.21 7.94 -0.49
N SER A 139 -14.74 8.64 0.52
CA SER A 139 -16.16 8.63 0.89
C SER A 139 -16.86 9.93 0.48
N LEU A 140 -18.17 9.84 0.24
CA LEU A 140 -19.02 11.02 0.11
C LEU A 140 -19.17 11.72 1.46
N SER A 141 -19.28 13.04 1.43
CA SER A 141 -19.59 13.83 2.63
C SER A 141 -20.98 13.48 3.17
N HIS A 142 -21.15 13.59 4.49
CA HIS A 142 -22.35 13.22 5.26
C HIS A 142 -23.65 13.90 4.81
N ASN A 143 -23.57 14.96 4.00
CA ASN A 143 -24.71 15.72 3.52
C ASN A 143 -25.42 15.09 2.30
N ILE A 144 -24.86 14.01 1.75
CA ILE A 144 -25.40 13.34 0.56
C ILE A 144 -25.63 11.88 0.86
N ASP A 145 -26.89 11.48 0.84
CA ASP A 145 -27.33 10.13 1.19
C ASP A 145 -28.05 9.47 0.02
N LEU A 146 -27.30 8.65 -0.72
CA LEU A 146 -27.82 7.91 -1.86
C LEU A 146 -28.43 6.55 -1.48
N LEU A 147 -28.34 6.13 -0.21
CA LEU A 147 -28.68 4.76 0.20
C LEU A 147 -30.00 4.63 0.95
N SER A 148 -30.42 5.61 1.76
CA SER A 148 -31.64 5.49 2.58
C SER A 148 -32.89 5.13 1.78
N GLU A 149 -33.97 4.64 2.37
CA GLU A 149 -35.20 4.45 1.59
C GLU A 149 -35.94 5.79 1.41
N ARG A 150 -36.50 6.04 0.22
CA ARG A 150 -37.30 7.26 -0.06
C ARG A 150 -38.58 6.89 -0.82
N ARG A 151 -39.65 7.64 -0.59
CA ARG A 151 -40.98 7.39 -1.19
C ARG A 151 -41.15 7.95 -2.61
N GLN A 152 -40.12 8.59 -3.15
CA GLN A 152 -40.16 9.24 -4.45
C GLN A 152 -38.99 8.75 -5.32
N ASN A 153 -39.25 8.65 -6.62
CA ASN A 153 -38.20 8.39 -7.60
C ASN A 153 -37.28 9.61 -7.67
N GLU A 154 -35.99 9.36 -7.87
CA GLU A 154 -35.01 10.43 -8.04
C GLU A 154 -33.98 10.05 -9.11
N GLN A 155 -33.66 11.01 -9.97
CA GLN A 155 -32.51 10.92 -10.85
C GLN A 155 -31.38 11.81 -10.32
N VAL A 156 -30.21 11.21 -10.13
CA VAL A 156 -28.99 11.90 -9.69
C VAL A 156 -27.99 11.85 -10.83
N SER A 157 -27.47 13.01 -11.22
CA SER A 157 -26.35 13.13 -12.17
C SER A 157 -25.10 13.58 -11.43
N ILE A 158 -24.01 12.86 -11.65
CA ILE A 158 -22.70 13.08 -11.04
C ILE A 158 -21.69 13.29 -12.15
N LEU A 159 -21.08 14.47 -12.21
CA LEU A 159 -19.99 14.77 -13.13
C LEU A 159 -18.65 14.66 -12.39
N LEU A 160 -17.79 13.77 -12.88
CA LEU A 160 -16.53 13.37 -12.29
C LEU A 160 -15.40 14.32 -12.70
N GLY A 161 -15.27 15.45 -11.97
CA GLY A 161 -14.15 16.37 -12.11
C GLY A 161 -13.88 16.85 -13.53
N ARG A 162 -12.60 17.04 -13.87
CA ARG A 162 -12.14 17.50 -15.18
C ARG A 162 -12.10 16.42 -16.25
N SER A 163 -12.33 15.16 -15.85
CA SER A 163 -12.42 14.06 -16.82
C SER A 163 -13.64 14.19 -17.73
N GLY A 164 -14.64 14.99 -17.33
CA GLY A 164 -15.89 15.17 -18.09
C GLY A 164 -16.81 13.96 -18.06
N ASN A 165 -16.41 12.87 -17.39
CA ASN A 165 -17.23 11.67 -17.27
C ASN A 165 -18.45 11.96 -16.40
N ALA A 166 -19.63 11.58 -16.88
CA ALA A 166 -20.87 11.71 -16.13
C ALA A 166 -21.43 10.32 -15.78
N VAL A 167 -21.97 10.22 -14.58
CA VAL A 167 -22.68 9.05 -14.06
C VAL A 167 -24.11 9.49 -13.75
N SER A 168 -25.08 8.92 -14.46
CA SER A 168 -26.49 9.11 -14.17
C SER A 168 -27.01 7.90 -13.41
N ILE A 169 -27.65 8.15 -12.28
CA ILE A 169 -28.19 7.14 -11.37
C ILE A 169 -29.68 7.40 -11.27
N SER A 170 -30.49 6.37 -11.50
CA SER A 170 -31.93 6.42 -11.30
C SER A 170 -32.25 5.61 -10.05
N LEU A 171 -32.73 6.27 -9.00
CA LEU A 171 -33.11 5.67 -7.72
C LEU A 171 -34.64 5.65 -7.59
N PRO A 172 -35.29 4.49 -7.81
CA PRO A 172 -36.74 4.36 -7.66
C PRO A 172 -37.22 4.50 -6.20
N ALA A 173 -38.51 4.82 -6.06
CA ALA A 173 -39.20 4.88 -4.78
C ALA A 173 -39.26 3.49 -4.11
N GLY A 174 -39.16 3.47 -2.78
CA GLY A 174 -39.31 2.27 -1.95
C GLY A 174 -38.19 1.24 -2.09
N GLN A 175 -37.07 1.59 -2.73
CA GLN A 175 -35.92 0.68 -2.81
C GLN A 175 -35.16 0.62 -1.48
N SER A 176 -34.82 -0.61 -1.09
CA SER A 176 -33.98 -0.86 0.08
C SER A 176 -32.56 -0.32 -0.13
N ALA A 177 -31.83 -0.11 0.97
CA ALA A 177 -30.45 0.37 0.91
C ALA A 177 -29.53 -0.53 0.07
N GLU A 178 -29.74 -1.84 0.09
CA GLU A 178 -28.99 -2.79 -0.74
C GLU A 178 -29.29 -2.63 -2.23
N GLN A 179 -30.56 -2.41 -2.60
CA GLN A 179 -30.97 -2.17 -3.99
C GLN A 179 -30.42 -0.85 -4.51
N ASN A 180 -30.46 0.20 -3.68
CA ASN A 180 -29.85 1.49 -3.98
C ASN A 180 -28.33 1.33 -4.17
N LEU A 181 -27.64 0.62 -3.28
CA LEU A 181 -26.22 0.33 -3.39
C LEU A 181 -25.88 -0.38 -4.69
N HIS A 182 -26.66 -1.41 -5.07
CA HIS A 182 -26.45 -2.13 -6.31
C HIS A 182 -26.60 -1.24 -7.55
N THR A 183 -27.61 -0.38 -7.55
CA THR A 183 -27.85 0.60 -8.63
C THR A 183 -26.68 1.57 -8.76
N VAL A 184 -26.16 2.07 -7.63
CA VAL A 184 -24.97 2.93 -7.61
C VAL A 184 -23.74 2.17 -8.12
N GLN A 185 -23.52 0.94 -7.66
CA GLN A 185 -22.40 0.10 -8.12
C GLN A 185 -22.40 -0.10 -9.63
N GLN A 186 -23.55 -0.43 -10.22
CA GLN A 186 -23.68 -0.61 -11.66
C GLN A 186 -23.37 0.67 -12.45
N ALA A 187 -23.81 1.83 -11.94
CA ALA A 187 -23.58 3.11 -12.60
C ALA A 187 -22.09 3.49 -12.61
N PHE A 188 -21.38 3.25 -11.51
CA PHE A 188 -19.96 3.57 -11.35
C PHE A 188 -19.01 2.52 -11.95
N ALA A 189 -19.44 1.27 -12.11
CA ALA A 189 -18.64 0.20 -12.71
C ALA A 189 -18.13 0.57 -14.12
N ARG A 190 -18.95 1.30 -14.91
CA ARG A 190 -18.57 1.80 -16.25
C ARG A 190 -17.39 2.76 -16.22
N GLN A 191 -17.14 3.40 -15.08
CA GLN A 191 -16.08 4.38 -14.88
C GLN A 191 -14.82 3.80 -14.23
N GLN A 192 -14.76 2.47 -14.05
CA GLN A 192 -13.68 1.77 -13.34
C GLN A 192 -13.59 2.21 -11.86
N ILE A 193 -14.72 2.56 -11.27
CA ILE A 193 -14.85 2.93 -9.85
C ILE A 193 -15.70 1.85 -9.17
N SER A 194 -15.13 1.23 -8.15
CA SER A 194 -15.82 0.28 -7.28
C SER A 194 -16.52 1.04 -6.16
N VAL A 195 -17.74 0.64 -5.81
CA VAL A 195 -18.54 1.28 -4.76
C VAL A 195 -18.91 0.26 -3.70
N GLY A 196 -18.77 0.64 -2.43
CA GLY A 196 -19.24 -0.15 -1.30
C GLY A 196 -19.85 0.75 -0.23
N SER A 197 -20.48 0.12 0.76
CA SER A 197 -20.99 0.79 1.96
C SER A 197 -20.25 0.27 3.19
N ASP A 198 -19.97 1.16 4.14
CA ASP A 198 -19.43 0.78 5.44
C ASP A 198 -20.53 0.36 6.43
N ASN A 199 -20.13 0.03 7.67
CA ASN A 199 -21.05 -0.35 8.76
C ASN A 199 -22.00 0.77 9.19
N GLN A 200 -21.73 2.02 8.79
CA GLN A 200 -22.56 3.19 9.05
C GLN A 200 -23.43 3.56 7.83
N GLN A 201 -23.52 2.66 6.84
CA GLN A 201 -24.19 2.89 5.56
C GLN A 201 -23.64 4.13 4.82
N GLN A 202 -22.39 4.52 5.07
CA GLN A 202 -21.71 5.54 4.28
C GLN A 202 -21.12 4.92 3.03
N LEU A 203 -21.32 5.58 1.89
CA LEU A 203 -20.76 5.15 0.62
C LEU A 203 -19.28 5.50 0.53
N TYR A 204 -18.48 4.49 0.19
CA TYR A 204 -17.10 4.66 -0.21
C TYR A 204 -16.89 4.22 -1.67
N PHE A 205 -15.98 4.92 -2.33
CA PHE A 205 -15.59 4.74 -3.72
C PHE A 205 -14.12 4.34 -3.72
N SER A 206 -13.77 3.31 -4.49
CA SER A 206 -12.40 2.88 -4.67
C SER A 206 -12.03 2.77 -6.13
N ALA A 207 -10.82 3.20 -6.47
CA ALA A 207 -10.30 3.18 -7.83
C ALA A 207 -8.83 2.79 -7.81
N GLU A 208 -8.39 2.05 -8.84
CA GLU A 208 -6.97 1.73 -9.04
C GLU A 208 -6.13 3.00 -9.22
N ALA A 209 -4.81 2.90 -9.02
CA ALA A 209 -3.90 4.04 -9.10
C ALA A 209 -4.01 4.85 -10.41
N ARG A 210 -4.31 4.18 -11.53
CA ARG A 210 -4.51 4.82 -12.85
C ARG A 210 -5.74 5.75 -12.88
N ASP A 211 -6.79 5.40 -12.14
CA ASP A 211 -8.09 6.08 -12.12
C ASP A 211 -8.28 6.91 -10.84
N ALA A 212 -7.35 6.83 -9.89
CA ALA A 212 -7.39 7.50 -8.59
C ALA A 212 -7.62 9.01 -8.69
N ARG A 213 -7.15 9.66 -9.76
CA ARG A 213 -7.38 11.10 -10.01
C ARG A 213 -8.87 11.45 -10.07
N LYS A 214 -9.73 10.54 -10.54
CA LYS A 214 -11.19 10.74 -10.59
C LYS A 214 -11.79 10.91 -9.19
N LEU A 215 -11.22 10.29 -8.16
CA LEU A 215 -11.69 10.40 -6.77
C LEU A 215 -11.12 11.61 -6.03
N GLN A 216 -9.99 12.16 -6.50
CA GLN A 216 -9.34 13.32 -5.88
C GLN A 216 -9.93 14.66 -6.35
N GLU A 217 -10.56 14.65 -7.53
CA GLU A 217 -11.19 15.84 -8.09
C GLU A 217 -12.59 16.05 -7.51
N PRO A 218 -13.04 17.31 -7.37
CA PRO A 218 -14.39 17.60 -6.90
C PRO A 218 -15.43 17.08 -7.90
N TRP A 219 -16.48 16.45 -7.39
CA TRP A 219 -17.62 15.96 -8.16
C TRP A 219 -18.72 17.01 -8.18
N LEU A 220 -19.34 17.24 -9.34
CA LEU A 220 -20.55 18.05 -9.41
C LEU A 220 -21.76 17.12 -9.35
N ILE A 221 -22.58 17.29 -8.33
CA ILE A 221 -23.74 16.42 -8.07
C ILE A 221 -25.01 17.27 -8.19
N SER A 222 -25.95 16.82 -9.01
CA SER A 222 -27.28 17.42 -9.17
C SER A 222 -28.36 16.35 -9.06
N GLY A 223 -29.43 16.63 -8.31
CA GLY A 223 -30.56 15.74 -8.17
C GLY A 223 -31.91 16.45 -8.31
N GLN A 224 -32.97 15.79 -7.87
CA GLN A 224 -34.35 16.29 -7.97
C GLN A 224 -34.92 16.76 -6.63
N GLY A 225 -34.10 16.85 -5.58
CA GLY A 225 -34.49 17.43 -4.29
C GLY A 225 -34.91 16.42 -3.22
N VAL A 226 -34.74 15.11 -3.46
CA VAL A 226 -35.16 14.06 -2.50
C VAL A 226 -33.99 13.62 -1.62
N ARG A 227 -32.86 13.27 -2.23
CA ARG A 227 -31.60 12.90 -1.55
C ARG A 227 -30.49 13.89 -1.83
N VAL A 228 -30.53 14.51 -3.00
CA VAL A 228 -29.62 15.57 -3.42
C VAL A 228 -30.46 16.81 -3.72
N ALA A 229 -30.00 17.98 -3.29
CA ALA A 229 -30.69 19.24 -3.55
C ALA A 229 -31.01 19.42 -5.05
N ALA A 230 -32.23 19.89 -5.32
CA ALA A 230 -32.66 20.24 -6.67
C ALA A 230 -31.97 21.53 -7.14
N GLY A 231 -31.70 21.62 -8.44
CA GLY A 231 -31.18 22.85 -9.06
C GLY A 231 -29.70 22.79 -9.41
N ASN A 232 -28.93 23.80 -9.01
CA ASN A 232 -27.54 23.96 -9.44
C ASN A 232 -26.66 22.81 -8.93
N PRO A 233 -25.78 22.24 -9.77
CA PRO A 233 -24.86 21.21 -9.35
C PRO A 233 -23.99 21.66 -8.17
N VAL A 234 -23.93 20.84 -7.12
CA VAL A 234 -23.13 21.10 -5.92
C VAL A 234 -21.76 20.45 -6.09
N SER A 235 -20.70 21.22 -5.86
CA SER A 235 -19.33 20.72 -5.85
C SER A 235 -19.01 20.00 -4.54
N VAL A 236 -18.77 18.70 -4.61
CA VAL A 236 -18.53 17.82 -3.48
C VAL A 236 -17.13 17.23 -3.61
N LYS A 237 -16.28 17.48 -2.61
CA LYS A 237 -14.99 16.81 -2.51
C LYS A 237 -15.16 15.53 -1.71
N LEU A 238 -14.70 14.40 -2.27
CA LEU A 238 -14.65 13.15 -1.52
C LEU A 238 -13.61 13.29 -0.40
N GLN A 239 -13.93 12.69 0.74
CA GLN A 239 -13.05 12.66 1.91
C GLN A 239 -12.26 11.36 1.91
N ALA A 240 -11.06 11.36 2.49
CA ALA A 240 -10.35 10.12 2.73
C ALA A 240 -11.20 9.25 3.68
N VAL A 241 -11.32 7.95 3.36
CA VAL A 241 -12.04 7.02 4.24
C VAL A 241 -11.29 6.92 5.56
N ASP A 242 -12.02 7.01 6.67
CA ASP A 242 -11.47 6.82 8.01
C ASP A 242 -10.85 5.40 8.11
N SER A 243 -9.69 5.29 8.75
CA SER A 243 -9.10 3.98 9.04
C SER A 243 -10.03 3.12 9.91
N THR A 244 -9.86 1.79 9.90
CA THR A 244 -10.63 0.89 10.77
C THR A 244 -10.54 1.31 12.24
N LEU A 245 -9.39 1.84 12.68
CA LEU A 245 -9.17 2.28 14.06
C LEU A 245 -9.82 3.64 14.35
N ALA A 246 -9.81 4.57 13.38
CA ALA A 246 -10.54 5.84 13.49
C ALA A 246 -12.05 5.61 13.55
N GLN A 247 -12.58 4.67 12.76
CA GLN A 247 -13.98 4.26 12.80
C GLN A 247 -14.35 3.69 14.17
N LEU A 248 -13.50 2.84 14.76
CA LEU A 248 -13.69 2.35 16.13
C LEU A 248 -13.65 3.49 17.15
N GLY A 249 -12.74 4.47 16.99
CA GLY A 249 -12.69 5.66 17.86
C GLY A 249 -13.97 6.49 17.81
N LYS A 250 -14.54 6.69 16.62
CA LYS A 250 -15.84 7.37 16.47
C LYS A 250 -16.99 6.54 17.05
N ALA A 251 -16.98 5.22 16.83
CA ALA A 251 -17.95 4.32 17.43
C ALA A 251 -17.88 4.34 18.96
N ALA A 252 -16.70 4.53 19.56
CA ALA A 252 -16.53 4.68 21.00
C ALA A 252 -17.28 5.91 21.54
N SER A 253 -17.28 7.06 20.84
CA SER A 253 -18.01 8.26 21.28
C SER A 253 -19.52 8.10 21.26
N THR A 254 -20.04 7.29 20.36
CA THR A 254 -21.49 7.07 20.18
C THR A 254 -21.96 5.73 20.74
N ALA A 255 -21.10 5.04 21.49
CA ALA A 255 -21.38 3.70 22.01
C ALA A 255 -22.42 3.74 23.14
N ASP A 256 -23.70 3.81 22.77
CA ASP A 256 -24.85 3.57 23.64
C ASP A 256 -25.02 2.08 24.00
N ASN A 257 -24.33 1.20 23.27
CA ASN A 257 -24.34 -0.24 23.51
C ASN A 257 -22.92 -0.80 23.50
N VAL A 258 -22.42 -1.14 24.70
CA VAL A 258 -21.09 -1.74 24.90
C VAL A 258 -20.95 -3.07 24.14
N GLN A 259 -22.02 -3.87 24.03
CA GLN A 259 -21.99 -5.14 23.30
C GLN A 259 -21.76 -4.93 21.81
N ALA A 260 -22.49 -4.00 21.18
CA ALA A 260 -22.30 -3.67 19.77
C ALA A 260 -20.87 -3.15 19.49
N TYR A 261 -20.36 -2.29 20.38
CA TYR A 261 -18.99 -1.80 20.26
C TYR A 261 -17.94 -2.91 20.45
N SER A 262 -18.14 -3.83 21.39
CA SER A 262 -17.26 -4.99 21.57
C SER A 262 -17.23 -5.93 20.36
N GLN A 263 -18.36 -6.09 19.65
CA GLN A 263 -18.42 -6.86 18.40
C GLN A 263 -17.62 -6.19 17.29
N GLN A 264 -17.66 -4.85 17.19
CA GLN A 264 -16.84 -4.12 16.22
C GLN A 264 -15.34 -4.28 16.52
N ILE A 265 -14.95 -4.26 17.79
CA ILE A 265 -13.56 -4.56 18.20
C ILE A 265 -13.18 -6.00 17.80
N GLN A 266 -14.07 -6.98 17.97
CA GLN A 266 -13.83 -8.35 17.55
C GLN A 266 -13.66 -8.49 16.04
N GLN A 267 -14.44 -7.75 15.23
CA GLN A 267 -14.26 -7.72 13.78
C GLN A 267 -12.88 -7.19 13.39
N ALA A 268 -12.43 -6.08 14.01
CA ALA A 268 -11.09 -5.55 13.78
C ALA A 268 -9.98 -6.52 14.24
N GLN A 269 -10.19 -7.23 15.36
CA GLN A 269 -9.29 -8.30 15.80
C GLN A 269 -9.21 -9.46 14.80
N GLN A 270 -10.33 -9.83 14.17
CA GLN A 270 -10.34 -10.86 13.13
C GLN A 270 -9.59 -10.40 11.88
N GLN A 271 -9.78 -9.14 11.45
CA GLN A 271 -9.01 -8.56 10.35
C GLN A 271 -7.50 -8.58 10.63
N LEU A 272 -7.08 -8.27 11.86
CA LEU A 272 -5.67 -8.36 12.27
C LEU A 272 -5.15 -9.81 12.26
N LYS A 273 -5.96 -10.80 12.65
CA LYS A 273 -5.59 -12.22 12.55
C LYS A 273 -5.40 -12.63 11.09
N ASP A 274 -6.31 -12.24 10.21
CA ASP A 274 -6.22 -12.55 8.78
C ASP A 274 -4.99 -11.87 8.16
N ALA A 275 -4.69 -10.63 8.57
CA ALA A 275 -3.46 -9.94 8.20
C ALA A 275 -2.21 -10.67 8.70
N LEU A 276 -2.21 -11.18 9.94
CA LEU A 276 -1.11 -11.96 10.50
C LEU A 276 -0.82 -13.21 9.67
N VAL A 277 -1.86 -13.96 9.28
CA VAL A 277 -1.72 -15.16 8.44
C VAL A 277 -1.10 -14.80 7.09
N LYS A 278 -1.52 -13.70 6.47
CA LYS A 278 -0.93 -13.22 5.21
C LYS A 278 0.54 -12.83 5.36
N VAL A 279 0.89 -12.12 6.43
CA VAL A 279 2.28 -11.74 6.73
C VAL A 279 3.15 -12.97 6.98
N GLN A 280 2.64 -13.97 7.69
CA GLN A 280 3.35 -15.22 7.93
C GLN A 280 3.57 -16.01 6.63
N ALA A 281 2.58 -16.06 5.74
CA ALA A 281 2.74 -16.67 4.42
C ALA A 281 3.76 -15.93 3.55
N GLN A 282 3.81 -14.60 3.64
CA GLN A 282 4.82 -13.79 2.95
C GLN A 282 6.22 -14.05 3.52
N ARG A 283 6.34 -14.15 4.85
CA ARG A 283 7.59 -14.48 5.54
C ARG A 283 8.16 -15.82 5.10
N THR A 284 7.34 -16.87 5.05
CA THR A 284 7.79 -18.20 4.61
C THR A 284 8.22 -18.20 3.14
N ALA A 285 7.52 -17.46 2.28
CA ALA A 285 7.90 -17.29 0.87
C ALA A 285 9.25 -16.57 0.72
N LEU A 286 9.48 -15.48 1.47
CA LEU A 286 10.76 -14.74 1.47
C LEU A 286 11.91 -15.59 2.03
N GLN A 287 11.66 -16.39 3.07
CA GLN A 287 12.65 -17.32 3.61
C GLN A 287 13.01 -18.40 2.59
N ALA A 288 12.03 -18.99 1.91
CA ALA A 288 12.29 -19.96 0.84
C ALA A 288 13.10 -19.34 -0.31
N GLN A 289 12.81 -18.08 -0.68
CA GLN A 289 13.58 -17.35 -1.69
C GLN A 289 15.02 -17.10 -1.25
N LEU A 290 15.24 -16.73 0.02
CA LEU A 290 16.58 -16.53 0.57
C LEU A 290 17.39 -17.83 0.60
N VAL A 291 16.74 -18.96 0.97
CA VAL A 291 17.36 -20.30 0.93
C VAL A 291 17.68 -20.71 -0.52
N ALA A 292 16.81 -20.43 -1.49
CA ALA A 292 17.10 -20.71 -2.90
C ALA A 292 18.30 -19.88 -3.41
N ILE A 293 18.40 -18.61 -3.00
CA ILE A 293 19.54 -17.75 -3.33
C ILE A 293 20.82 -18.29 -2.68
N SER A 294 20.79 -18.71 -1.41
CA SER A 294 21.97 -19.24 -0.71
C SER A 294 22.41 -20.63 -1.21
N GLN A 295 21.49 -21.50 -1.60
CA GLN A 295 21.83 -22.78 -2.24
C GLN A 295 22.51 -22.59 -3.60
N SER A 296 22.12 -21.53 -4.33
CA SER A 296 22.79 -21.09 -5.56
C SER A 296 24.15 -20.39 -5.35
N GLN A 297 24.57 -20.17 -4.08
CA GLN A 297 25.87 -19.63 -3.68
C GLN A 297 26.89 -20.71 -3.28
N SER A 298 26.56 -22.01 -3.40
CA SER A 298 27.43 -23.11 -2.95
C SER A 298 28.80 -23.20 -3.65
N ASP A 299 29.08 -22.37 -4.66
CA ASP A 299 30.44 -22.09 -5.19
C ASP A 299 31.24 -21.11 -4.30
N ASN A 300 31.18 -21.29 -2.97
CA ASN A 300 31.83 -20.44 -1.96
C ASN A 300 33.37 -20.45 -2.01
N THR A 301 33.98 -21.41 -2.72
CA THR A 301 35.42 -21.45 -2.99
C THR A 301 35.89 -20.35 -3.93
N GLU A 302 35.07 -19.92 -4.90
CA GLU A 302 35.42 -18.84 -5.84
C GLU A 302 35.30 -17.45 -5.21
N LEU A 303 34.43 -17.29 -4.21
CA LEU A 303 34.23 -16.04 -3.45
C LEU A 303 35.41 -15.70 -2.54
N ASN A 304 35.99 -16.70 -1.89
CA ASN A 304 37.20 -16.50 -1.07
C ASN A 304 38.42 -16.15 -1.93
N ALA A 305 38.50 -16.72 -3.14
CA ALA A 305 39.51 -16.35 -4.11
C ALA A 305 39.32 -14.91 -4.63
N LEU A 306 38.08 -14.50 -4.92
CA LEU A 306 37.77 -13.14 -5.39
C LEU A 306 38.01 -12.07 -4.31
N SER A 307 37.67 -12.33 -3.05
CA SER A 307 37.91 -11.41 -1.94
C SER A 307 39.40 -11.26 -1.61
N GLN A 308 40.18 -12.33 -1.75
CA GLN A 308 41.64 -12.28 -1.64
C GLN A 308 42.27 -11.54 -2.82
N GLN A 309 41.78 -11.77 -4.05
CA GLN A 309 42.22 -11.06 -5.24
C GLN A 309 41.94 -9.55 -5.13
N LEU A 310 40.76 -9.16 -4.64
CA LEU A 310 40.38 -7.76 -4.45
C LEU A 310 41.24 -7.09 -3.35
N ARG A 311 41.61 -7.82 -2.29
CA ARG A 311 42.56 -7.32 -1.26
C ARG A 311 43.95 -7.06 -1.85
N ILE A 312 44.43 -7.97 -2.70
CA ILE A 312 45.73 -7.83 -3.38
C ILE A 312 45.70 -6.64 -4.35
N GLU A 313 44.58 -6.42 -5.04
CA GLU A 313 44.41 -5.35 -6.02
C GLU A 313 44.16 -3.97 -5.37
N MET A 314 43.61 -3.92 -4.15
CA MET A 314 43.57 -2.71 -3.34
C MET A 314 44.95 -2.35 -2.74
N GLN A 315 45.80 -3.34 -2.44
CA GLN A 315 47.17 -3.11 -1.97
C GLN A 315 48.12 -2.65 -3.09
N SER A 316 47.79 -2.88 -4.37
CA SER A 316 48.64 -2.56 -5.51
C SER A 316 48.50 -1.13 -6.07
N GLY A 317 47.71 -0.25 -5.43
CA GLY A 317 47.80 1.20 -5.67
C GLY A 317 47.46 1.68 -7.10
N SER A 318 46.58 0.99 -7.82
CA SER A 318 46.23 1.32 -9.21
C SER A 318 45.16 2.43 -9.29
N LYS A 319 45.45 3.55 -9.96
CA LYS A 319 44.55 4.71 -10.16
C LYS A 319 43.21 4.40 -10.86
N SER A 320 43.03 3.20 -11.44
CA SER A 320 41.75 2.72 -11.98
C SER A 320 40.75 2.27 -10.90
N ALA A 321 41.21 1.95 -9.69
CA ALA A 321 40.36 1.50 -8.59
C ALA A 321 39.51 2.63 -8.00
N VAL A 322 39.90 3.90 -8.16
CA VAL A 322 39.20 5.05 -7.56
C VAL A 322 37.84 5.31 -8.21
N SER A 323 37.66 5.05 -9.51
CA SER A 323 36.36 5.19 -10.18
C SER A 323 35.37 4.07 -9.82
N VAL A 324 35.90 2.86 -9.61
CA VAL A 324 35.14 1.67 -9.18
C VAL A 324 34.82 1.72 -7.68
N VAL A 325 35.67 2.37 -6.88
CA VAL A 325 35.39 2.67 -5.47
C VAL A 325 34.38 3.80 -5.33
N MET A 326 34.33 4.80 -6.22
CA MET A 326 33.31 5.86 -6.15
C MET A 326 31.91 5.39 -6.57
N SER A 327 31.78 4.45 -7.51
CA SER A 327 30.48 3.82 -7.80
C SER A 327 30.05 2.84 -6.69
N GLN A 328 31.00 2.26 -5.95
CA GLN A 328 30.73 1.43 -4.77
C GLN A 328 30.55 2.23 -3.46
N ALA A 329 31.02 3.48 -3.38
CA ALA A 329 30.90 4.34 -2.19
C ALA A 329 29.45 4.77 -1.94
N ASN A 330 28.65 4.95 -2.99
CA ASN A 330 27.24 5.31 -2.84
C ASN A 330 26.40 4.10 -2.35
N ILE A 331 26.85 2.88 -2.63
CA ILE A 331 26.24 1.62 -2.15
C ILE A 331 26.70 1.32 -0.72
N THR A 332 27.95 1.60 -0.38
CA THR A 332 28.47 1.39 0.99
C THR A 332 28.00 2.44 2.00
N ARG A 333 27.58 3.64 1.58
CA ARG A 333 26.91 4.59 2.49
C ARG A 333 25.59 4.04 3.05
N SER A 334 24.91 3.16 2.29
CA SER A 334 23.74 2.42 2.76
C SER A 334 24.09 1.21 3.65
N LEU A 335 25.36 0.80 3.72
CA LEU A 335 25.81 -0.36 4.51
C LEU A 335 26.45 0.04 5.85
N VAL A 336 27.09 1.22 5.95
CA VAL A 336 27.80 1.64 7.19
C VAL A 336 26.85 2.25 8.23
N GLU A 337 25.68 2.75 7.85
CA GLU A 337 24.68 3.27 8.81
C GLU A 337 23.94 2.15 9.59
N PHE A 338 24.13 0.88 9.22
CA PHE A 338 23.51 -0.28 9.87
C PHE A 338 24.48 -1.11 10.75
N GLY A 339 25.73 -0.67 10.91
CA GLY A 339 26.72 -1.33 11.76
C GLY A 339 26.84 -0.78 13.19
N LEU A 340 26.22 0.37 13.48
CA LEU A 340 26.23 1.00 14.81
C LEU A 340 24.83 1.54 15.11
N GLY A 341 23.98 0.66 15.63
CA GLY A 341 22.64 0.94 16.15
C GLY A 341 22.05 -0.30 16.79
#